data_AF-A0A962NC32-F1
#
_entry.id   AF-A0A962NC32-F1
#
_cell.length_a   1.000
_cell.length_b   1.000
_cell.length_c   1.000
_cell.angle_alpha   90.00
_cell.angle_beta   90.00
_cell.angle_gamma   90.00
#
_symmetry.space_group_name_H-M   'P 1'
#
loop_
_entity.id
_entity.type
_entity.pdbx_description
1 polymer ?
#
loop_
_entity_poly.entity_id
_entity_poly.type
_entity_poly.pdbx_seq_one_letter_code
_entity_poly.pdbx_strand_id
1 'polypeptide(L)'
;MVGDGTSQVGNGQPQSIQRLSWLAFLAVAGLIVLFALLINGGLSWQQTMLQASGLSFEQRILLERSNEQWQLLMESAHEPSLTDRVLLNILKDLNTNRQQLVQNQQRLDTLVSHWRLASAGITTEMARQREPFQRYTRRMQEIGSISLTRLRAGYNLWKPDDALIVHEGALLDGMTRLNVAIYQQSLQQNRIMYLLYATLLLLVLLGVWLIWFLKLRPLSEQLDNYARELARQNDVLIFRSTHDPLTRLPNRVMFNEALATLSQPGSGLFLLDLDRFKSINDTFGHQAGDAALIEFARRLGRDCLADEIA
;
A
#
# COMPACT_ATOMS: atom_id res chain seq x y z
N MET A 1 -8.52 2.88 -64.52
CA MET A 1 -8.00 4.17 -63.97
C MET A 1 -8.19 4.13 -62.47
N VAL A 2 -7.07 4.16 -61.77
CA VAL A 2 -6.93 4.13 -60.30
C VAL A 2 -6.98 5.57 -59.78
N GLY A 3 -7.51 5.75 -58.58
CA GLY A 3 -7.54 6.99 -57.80
C GLY A 3 -8.67 6.85 -56.79
N ASP A 4 -8.47 6.17 -55.66
CA ASP A 4 -7.72 6.61 -54.47
C ASP A 4 -8.03 8.05 -54.06
N GLY A 5 -8.65 8.16 -52.90
CA GLY A 5 -9.25 9.35 -52.33
C GLY A 5 -9.65 9.02 -50.90
N THR A 6 -8.64 8.63 -50.13
CA THR A 6 -8.67 8.35 -48.70
C THR A 6 -9.38 9.47 -47.93
N SER A 7 -10.61 9.18 -47.51
CA SER A 7 -11.34 9.96 -46.51
C SER A 7 -10.53 9.94 -45.21
N GLN A 8 -9.92 11.07 -44.89
CA GLN A 8 -9.32 11.34 -43.59
C GLN A 8 -10.36 11.10 -42.49
N VAL A 9 -10.24 9.97 -41.79
CA VAL A 9 -10.90 9.75 -40.51
C VAL A 9 -10.23 10.69 -39.52
N GLY A 10 -10.89 11.82 -39.27
CA GLY A 10 -10.46 12.83 -38.32
C GLY A 10 -10.17 12.19 -36.96
N ASN A 11 -8.89 12.20 -36.60
CA ASN A 11 -8.37 11.80 -35.31
C ASN A 11 -8.72 12.88 -34.27
N GLY A 12 -10.02 13.01 -33.99
CA GLY A 12 -10.59 13.94 -33.03
C GLY A 12 -11.00 13.21 -31.76
N GLN A 13 -10.06 12.54 -31.07
CA GLN A 13 -10.30 12.29 -29.65
C GLN A 13 -10.45 13.67 -28.99
N PRO A 14 -11.61 13.99 -28.38
CA PRO A 14 -11.89 15.35 -27.94
C PRO A 14 -10.87 15.71 -26.85
N GLN A 15 -10.20 16.85 -27.00
CA GLN A 15 -9.17 17.36 -26.08
C GLN A 15 -9.64 17.38 -24.61
N SER A 16 -10.96 17.36 -24.37
CA SER A 16 -11.58 17.20 -23.05
C SER A 16 -11.24 15.88 -22.36
N ILE A 17 -11.15 14.76 -23.07
CA ILE A 17 -10.84 13.43 -22.50
C ILE A 17 -9.37 13.36 -22.06
N GLN A 18 -8.45 13.90 -22.86
CA GLN A 18 -7.03 13.99 -22.48
C GLN A 18 -6.82 14.92 -21.27
N ARG A 19 -7.50 16.08 -21.24
CA ARG A 19 -7.44 17.00 -20.08
C ARG A 19 -8.02 16.36 -18.81
N LEU A 20 -9.13 15.61 -18.91
CA LEU A 20 -9.68 14.86 -17.77
C LEU A 20 -8.71 13.79 -17.26
N SER A 21 -8.00 13.10 -18.16
CA SER A 21 -7.02 12.07 -17.79
C SER A 21 -5.82 12.66 -17.05
N TRP A 22 -5.33 13.82 -17.47
CA TRP A 22 -4.24 14.52 -16.78
C TRP A 22 -4.66 15.04 -15.40
N LEU A 23 -5.87 15.59 -15.28
CA LEU A 23 -6.41 16.03 -13.99
C LEU A 23 -6.59 14.85 -13.01
N ALA A 24 -7.10 13.71 -13.50
CA ALA A 24 -7.21 12.49 -12.69
C ALA A 24 -5.84 11.97 -12.24
N PHE A 25 -4.85 11.97 -13.13
CA PHE A 25 -3.48 11.57 -12.81
C PHE A 25 -2.85 12.48 -11.74
N LEU A 26 -2.97 13.80 -11.90
CA LEU A 26 -2.46 14.77 -10.93
C LEU A 26 -3.17 14.67 -9.58
N ALA A 27 -4.48 14.39 -9.57
CA ALA A 27 -5.25 14.17 -8.35
C ALA A 27 -4.77 12.92 -7.59
N VAL A 28 -4.54 11.81 -8.30
CA VAL A 28 -4.01 10.58 -7.70
C VAL A 28 -2.58 10.78 -7.18
N ALA A 29 -1.71 11.43 -7.97
CA ALA A 29 -0.36 11.75 -7.53
C ALA A 29 -0.36 12.64 -6.28
N GLY A 30 -1.23 13.66 -6.25
CA GLY A 30 -1.41 14.53 -5.09
C GLY A 30 -1.90 13.77 -3.85
N LEU A 31 -2.85 12.84 -4.01
CA LEU A 31 -3.30 11.96 -2.92
C LEU A 31 -2.17 11.08 -2.39
N ILE A 32 -1.34 10.50 -3.26
CA ILE A 32 -0.19 9.68 -2.84
C ILE A 32 0.80 10.52 -2.04
N VAL A 33 1.15 11.72 -2.51
CA VAL A 33 2.06 12.62 -1.78
C VAL A 33 1.47 13.03 -0.44
N LEU A 34 0.17 13.36 -0.39
CA LEU A 34 -0.52 13.71 0.85
C LEU A 34 -0.47 12.56 1.86
N PHE A 35 -0.77 11.33 1.44
CA PHE A 35 -0.70 10.15 2.31
C PHE A 35 0.73 9.87 2.77
N ALA A 36 1.74 10.01 1.90
CA ALA A 36 3.14 9.85 2.27
C ALA A 36 3.56 10.86 3.34
N LEU A 37 3.14 12.12 3.21
CA LEU A 37 3.42 13.16 4.21
C LEU A 37 2.72 12.87 5.55
N LEU A 38 1.46 12.43 5.53
CA LEU A 38 0.71 12.06 6.73
C LEU A 38 1.35 10.88 7.47
N ILE A 39 1.74 9.83 6.74
CA ILE A 39 2.40 8.65 7.30
C ILE A 39 3.78 9.03 7.88
N ASN A 40 4.57 9.83 7.16
CA ASN A 40 5.88 10.27 7.63
C ASN A 40 5.78 11.12 8.91
N GLY A 41 4.83 12.06 8.96
CA GLY A 41 4.55 12.83 10.17
C GLY A 41 4.11 11.95 11.33
N GLY A 42 3.26 10.95 11.04
CA GLY A 42 2.82 9.93 11.98
C GLY A 42 3.95 9.12 12.60
N LEU A 43 4.85 8.60 11.77
CA LEU A 43 6.03 7.83 12.18
C LEU A 43 6.98 8.67 13.04
N SER A 44 7.24 9.92 12.65
CA SER A 44 8.06 10.86 13.44
C SER A 44 7.44 11.10 14.82
N TRP A 45 6.13 11.26 14.88
CA TRP A 45 5.44 11.43 16.15
C TRP A 45 5.43 10.16 17.01
N GLN A 46 5.25 8.98 16.41
CA GLN A 46 5.35 7.69 17.11
C GLN A 46 6.75 7.50 17.72
N GLN A 47 7.81 7.86 17.00
CA GLN A 47 9.18 7.83 17.51
C GLN A 47 9.35 8.80 18.70
N THR A 48 8.76 9.99 18.61
CA THR A 48 8.75 10.98 19.71
C THR A 48 8.06 10.42 20.96
N MET A 49 6.90 9.77 20.80
CA MET A 49 6.17 9.15 21.91
C MET A 49 6.93 7.99 22.55
N LEU A 50 7.61 7.16 21.74
CA LEU A 50 8.43 6.07 22.25
C LEU A 50 9.60 6.60 23.11
N GLN A 51 10.27 7.65 22.63
CA GLN A 51 11.34 8.31 23.40
C GLN A 51 10.81 8.97 24.67
N ALA A 52 9.68 9.67 24.58
CA ALA A 52 9.05 10.31 25.73
C ALA A 52 8.64 9.28 26.79
N SER A 53 8.08 8.14 26.38
CA SER A 53 7.72 7.04 27.28
C SER A 53 8.93 6.42 27.97
N GLY A 54 10.05 6.27 27.25
CA GLY A 54 11.30 5.80 27.84
C GLY A 54 11.82 6.76 28.90
N LEU A 55 11.85 8.06 28.59
CA LEU A 55 12.31 9.10 29.51
C LEU A 55 11.42 9.23 30.76
N SER A 56 10.10 9.19 30.60
CA SER A 56 9.17 9.28 31.73
C SER A 56 9.22 8.05 32.64
N PHE A 57 9.53 6.87 32.08
CA PHE A 57 9.79 5.66 32.85
C PHE A 57 11.12 5.74 33.61
N GLU A 58 12.21 6.18 32.95
CA GLU A 58 13.50 6.41 33.60
C GLU A 58 13.38 7.44 34.74
N GLN A 59 12.65 8.54 34.53
CA GLN A 59 12.40 9.52 35.58
C GLN A 59 11.71 8.89 36.80
N ARG A 60 10.70 8.04 36.57
CA ARG A 60 10.01 7.33 37.65
C ARG A 60 10.96 6.45 38.45
N ILE A 61 11.81 5.66 37.79
CA ILE A 61 12.81 4.81 38.46
C ILE A 61 13.80 5.66 39.24
N LEU A 62 14.31 6.74 38.65
CA LEU A 62 15.26 7.63 39.31
C LEU A 62 14.66 8.29 40.54
N LEU A 63 13.37 8.64 40.51
CA LEU A 63 12.64 9.14 41.67
C LEU A 63 12.51 8.07 42.76
N GLU A 64 12.08 6.85 42.42
CA GLU A 64 11.97 5.74 43.38
C GLU A 64 13.32 5.45 44.06
N ARG A 65 14.38 5.26 43.27
CA ARG A 65 15.74 5.02 43.77
C ARG A 65 16.23 6.18 44.64
N SER A 66 15.98 7.41 44.22
CA SER A 66 16.38 8.59 45.00
C SER A 66 15.62 8.67 46.31
N ASN A 67 14.35 8.24 46.35
CA ASN A 67 13.54 8.19 47.55
C ASN A 67 14.05 7.15 48.56
N GLU A 68 14.42 5.95 48.07
CA GLU A 68 15.02 4.89 48.89
C GLU A 68 16.37 5.33 49.48
N GLN A 69 17.26 5.90 48.64
CA GLN A 69 18.56 6.42 49.09
C GLN A 69 18.39 7.53 50.13
N TRP A 70 17.34 8.34 49.98
CA TRP A 70 16.95 9.34 50.95
C TRP A 70 16.52 8.75 52.28
N GLN A 71 15.61 7.77 52.27
CA GLN A 71 15.14 7.09 53.49
C GLN A 71 16.31 6.45 54.24
N LEU A 72 17.19 5.75 53.51
CA LEU A 72 18.39 5.15 54.08
C LEU A 72 19.30 6.19 54.71
N LEU A 73 19.57 7.31 54.03
CA LEU A 73 20.41 8.38 54.58
C LEU A 73 19.79 8.98 55.85
N MET A 74 18.45 9.04 55.96
CA MET A 74 17.77 9.54 57.15
C MET A 74 17.84 8.56 58.32
N GLU A 75 17.56 7.28 58.10
CA GLU A 75 17.58 6.26 59.15
C GLU A 75 19.00 6.03 59.68
N SER A 76 19.99 6.10 58.79
CA SER A 76 21.37 5.68 59.09
C SER A 76 22.36 6.83 59.37
N ALA A 77 21.98 8.10 59.18
CA ALA A 77 22.90 9.24 59.36
C ALA A 77 23.53 9.32 60.77
N HIS A 78 22.81 8.82 61.78
CA HIS A 78 23.25 8.82 63.18
C HIS A 78 23.81 7.47 63.62
N GLU A 79 23.80 6.46 62.74
CA GLU A 79 24.22 5.11 63.09
C GLU A 79 25.75 5.00 63.07
N PRO A 80 26.41 4.63 64.19
CA PRO A 80 27.87 4.53 64.25
C PRO A 80 28.45 3.42 63.36
N SER A 81 27.62 2.47 62.94
CA SER A 81 27.98 1.29 62.15
C SER A 81 28.26 1.59 60.68
N LEU A 82 27.61 2.60 60.08
CA LEU A 82 27.89 3.00 58.71
C LEU A 82 29.20 3.76 58.61
N THR A 83 30.02 3.41 57.62
CA THR A 83 31.24 4.15 57.30
C THR A 83 30.93 5.44 56.56
N ASP A 84 31.73 6.48 56.81
CA ASP A 84 31.63 7.79 56.12
C ASP A 84 31.69 7.64 54.59
N ARG A 85 32.41 6.63 54.10
CA ARG A 85 32.48 6.28 52.68
C ARG A 85 31.10 5.93 52.09
N VAL A 86 30.26 5.22 52.83
CA VAL A 86 28.90 4.85 52.38
C VAL A 86 28.02 6.09 52.31
N LEU A 87 28.04 6.94 53.34
CA LEU A 87 27.28 8.19 53.37
C LEU A 87 27.71 9.14 52.24
N LEU A 88 29.01 9.28 51.97
CA LEU A 88 29.53 10.07 50.84
C LEU A 88 29.08 9.52 49.48
N ASN A 89 29.08 8.20 49.31
CA ASN A 89 28.59 7.58 48.09
C ASN A 89 27.10 7.85 47.87
N ILE A 90 26.28 7.75 48.92
CA ILE A 90 24.85 8.05 48.83
C ILE A 90 24.62 9.52 48.45
N LEU A 91 25.33 10.47 49.07
CA LEU A 91 25.23 11.90 48.72
C LEU A 91 25.64 12.16 47.27
N LYS A 92 26.71 11.51 46.80
CA LYS A 92 27.18 11.60 45.41
C LYS A 92 26.16 11.02 44.42
N ASP A 93 25.59 9.87 44.74
CA ASP A 93 24.56 9.22 43.93
C ASP A 93 23.30 10.09 43.84
N LEU A 94 22.85 10.67 44.95
CA LEU A 94 21.71 11.59 44.97
C LEU A 94 21.93 12.79 44.05
N ASN A 95 23.12 13.40 44.07
CA ASN A 95 23.41 14.51 43.15
C ASN A 95 23.49 14.06 41.68
N THR A 96 23.98 12.85 41.43
CA THR A 96 24.02 12.24 40.09
C THR A 96 22.61 11.97 39.57
N ASN A 97 21.76 11.34 40.37
CA ASN A 97 20.36 11.08 40.03
C ASN A 97 19.60 12.39 39.77
N ARG A 98 19.83 13.42 40.58
CA ARG A 98 19.25 14.76 40.37
C ARG A 98 19.64 15.35 39.01
N GLN A 99 20.91 15.25 38.62
CA GLN A 99 21.37 15.73 37.31
C GLN A 99 20.65 15.00 36.17
N GLN A 100 20.54 13.68 36.26
CA GLN A 100 19.81 12.86 35.28
C GLN A 100 18.32 13.21 35.23
N LEU A 101 17.66 13.42 36.38
CA LEU A 101 16.26 13.83 36.44
C LEU A 101 16.04 15.16 35.71
N VAL A 102 16.87 16.18 35.97
CA VAL A 102 16.77 17.50 35.32
C VAL A 102 17.03 17.38 33.81
N GLN A 103 18.03 16.61 33.41
CA GLN A 103 18.34 16.39 31.99
C GLN A 103 17.19 15.67 31.27
N ASN A 104 16.62 14.63 31.88
CA ASN A 104 15.49 13.90 31.32
C ASN A 104 14.25 14.79 31.21
N GLN A 105 14.02 15.69 32.18
CA GLN A 105 12.92 16.65 32.12
C GLN A 105 13.08 17.61 30.93
N GLN A 106 14.28 18.15 30.71
CA GLN A 106 14.56 19.04 29.58
C GLN A 106 14.40 18.34 28.23
N ARG A 107 14.81 17.08 28.13
CA ARG A 107 14.61 16.26 26.94
C ARG A 107 13.13 16.00 26.70
N LEU A 108 12.37 15.70 27.74
CA LEU A 108 10.91 15.52 27.66
C LEU A 108 10.24 16.81 27.16
N ASP A 109 10.57 17.97 27.75
CA ASP A 109 10.08 19.28 27.33
C ASP A 109 10.35 19.54 25.84
N THR A 110 11.58 19.22 25.39
CA THR A 110 11.99 19.40 23.99
C THR A 110 11.17 18.52 23.06
N LEU A 111 11.06 17.22 23.35
CA LEU A 111 10.30 16.26 22.53
C LEU A 111 8.82 16.67 22.41
N VAL A 112 8.20 17.01 23.54
CA VAL A 112 6.78 17.35 23.61
C VAL A 112 6.48 18.70 22.95
N SER A 113 7.43 19.65 22.97
CA SER A 113 7.28 20.98 22.37
C SER A 113 7.24 20.99 20.84
N HIS A 114 7.83 20.00 20.17
CA HIS A 114 7.77 19.90 18.71
C HIS A 114 6.35 19.63 18.19
N TRP A 115 5.48 19.08 19.05
CA TRP A 115 4.14 18.59 18.68
C TRP A 115 3.05 19.10 19.63
N ARG A 116 3.14 20.38 20.04
CA ARG A 116 2.27 20.99 21.08
C ARG A 116 0.78 20.69 20.94
N LEU A 117 0.25 20.69 19.71
CA LEU A 117 -1.18 20.40 19.47
C LEU A 117 -1.52 18.94 19.75
N ALA A 118 -0.68 18.01 19.28
CA ALA A 118 -0.85 16.58 19.49
C ALA A 118 -0.50 16.15 20.93
N SER A 119 0.14 17.02 21.71
CA SER A 119 0.63 16.74 23.06
C SER A 119 -0.07 17.57 24.15
N ALA A 120 -1.22 18.17 23.86
CA ALA A 120 -1.94 19.07 24.78
C ALA A 120 -2.21 18.43 26.16
N GLY A 121 -2.60 17.16 26.22
CA GLY A 121 -2.80 16.44 27.48
C GLY A 121 -1.49 16.25 28.26
N ILE A 122 -0.42 15.87 27.56
CA ILE A 122 0.91 15.64 28.14
C ILE A 122 1.50 16.96 28.66
N THR A 123 1.46 18.03 27.86
CA THR A 123 1.93 19.37 28.24
C THR A 123 1.20 19.90 29.47
N THR A 124 -0.11 19.64 29.58
CA THR A 124 -0.90 20.01 30.75
C THR A 124 -0.43 19.27 32.01
N GLU A 125 -0.22 17.95 31.93
CA GLU A 125 0.27 17.20 33.09
C GLU A 125 1.70 17.57 33.45
N MET A 126 2.58 17.78 32.46
CA MET A 126 3.93 18.30 32.68
C MET A 126 3.92 19.67 33.36
N ALA A 127 3.00 20.56 32.98
CA ALA A 127 2.85 21.86 33.61
C ALA A 127 2.41 21.74 35.09
N ARG A 128 1.52 20.79 35.41
CA ARG A 128 1.10 20.50 36.80
C ARG A 128 2.25 19.98 37.65
N GLN A 129 3.11 19.14 37.09
CA GLN A 129 4.25 18.54 37.81
C GLN A 129 5.48 19.45 37.90
N ARG A 130 5.50 20.57 37.16
CA ARG A 130 6.66 21.44 37.05
C ARG A 130 7.15 21.96 38.40
N GLU A 131 6.23 22.46 39.21
CA GLU A 131 6.55 23.08 40.48
C GLU A 131 6.97 22.02 41.54
N PRO A 132 6.23 20.91 41.74
CA PRO A 132 6.68 19.82 42.61
C PRO A 132 8.06 19.26 42.22
N PHE A 133 8.31 19.09 40.93
CA PHE A 133 9.60 18.61 40.41
C PHE A 133 10.75 19.59 40.69
N GLN A 134 10.51 20.90 40.53
CA GLN A 134 11.51 21.92 40.85
C GLN A 134 11.82 21.98 42.35
N ARG A 135 10.80 21.82 43.21
CA ARG A 135 10.99 21.74 44.66
C ARG A 135 11.82 20.50 45.03
N TYR A 136 11.45 19.33 44.50
CA TYR A 136 12.17 18.08 44.73
C TYR A 136 13.64 18.16 44.32
N THR A 137 13.91 18.59 43.07
CA THR A 137 15.28 18.68 42.55
C THR A 137 16.13 19.72 43.29
N ARG A 138 15.54 20.86 43.70
CA ARG A 138 16.22 21.83 44.57
C ARG A 138 16.59 21.22 45.91
N ARG A 139 15.68 20.45 46.51
CA ARG A 139 15.92 19.83 47.82
C ARG A 139 17.00 18.75 47.76
N MET A 140 16.99 17.92 46.72
CA MET A 140 18.08 16.97 46.45
C MET A 140 19.45 17.66 46.33
N GLN A 141 19.50 18.85 45.72
CA GLN A 141 20.74 19.62 45.59
C GLN A 141 21.23 20.14 46.94
N GLU A 142 20.34 20.72 47.74
CA GLU A 142 20.68 21.21 49.08
C GLU A 142 21.31 20.08 49.91
N ILE A 143 20.72 18.90 49.88
CA ILE A 143 21.17 17.76 50.70
C ILE A 143 22.40 17.08 50.15
N GLY A 144 22.48 16.90 48.83
CA GLY A 144 23.70 16.41 48.17
C GLY A 144 24.92 17.30 48.39
N SER A 145 24.73 18.55 48.85
CA SER A 145 25.80 19.50 49.18
C SER A 145 26.15 19.61 50.68
N ILE A 146 25.48 18.85 51.56
CA ILE A 146 25.74 18.87 53.00
C ILE A 146 27.08 18.22 53.32
N SER A 147 27.84 18.81 54.24
CA SER A 147 29.08 18.23 54.74
C SER A 147 28.82 17.05 55.68
N LEU A 148 29.70 16.04 55.65
CA LEU A 148 29.53 14.83 56.44
C LEU A 148 29.50 15.11 57.95
N THR A 149 30.25 16.12 58.41
CA THR A 149 30.22 16.61 59.80
C THR A 149 28.83 17.10 60.21
N ARG A 150 28.13 17.82 59.32
CA ARG A 150 26.75 18.28 59.60
C ARG A 150 25.76 17.14 59.58
N LEU A 151 25.94 16.18 58.66
CA LEU A 151 25.09 15.00 58.58
C LEU A 151 25.17 14.16 59.87
N ARG A 152 26.38 13.90 60.38
CA ARG A 152 26.63 13.18 61.64
C ARG A 152 26.18 13.94 62.89
N ALA A 153 26.18 15.27 62.85
CA ALA A 153 25.73 16.12 63.95
C ALA A 153 24.20 16.17 64.12
N GLY A 154 23.46 15.38 63.33
CA GLY A 154 22.01 15.32 63.39
C GLY A 154 21.30 16.56 62.91
N TYR A 155 21.86 17.19 61.88
CA TYR A 155 21.19 18.25 61.17
C TYR A 155 19.79 17.78 60.75
N ASN A 156 18.76 18.50 61.21
CA ASN A 156 17.39 18.23 60.80
C ASN A 156 17.29 18.49 59.30
N LEU A 157 17.34 17.41 58.53
CA LEU A 157 17.16 17.40 57.09
C LEU A 157 15.73 17.79 56.71
N TRP A 158 14.81 17.85 57.68
CA TRP A 158 13.39 18.14 57.50
C TRP A 158 13.03 19.62 57.69
N LYS A 159 12.32 20.17 56.70
CA LYS A 159 11.28 21.17 56.91
C LYS A 159 9.92 20.45 56.88
N PRO A 160 8.88 20.93 57.60
CA PRO A 160 7.54 20.34 57.55
C PRO A 160 6.99 20.14 56.13
N ASP A 161 7.36 21.02 55.20
CA ASP A 161 6.93 20.98 53.80
C ASP A 161 7.61 19.85 52.98
N ASP A 162 8.72 19.28 53.46
CA ASP A 162 9.48 18.24 52.75
C ASP A 162 8.83 16.86 52.87
N ALA A 163 8.04 16.62 53.93
CA ALA A 163 7.29 15.38 54.14
C ALA A 163 6.24 15.17 53.04
N LEU A 164 5.63 16.24 52.54
CA LEU A 164 4.68 16.18 51.43
C LEU A 164 5.34 15.78 50.09
N ILE A 165 6.61 16.13 49.90
CA ILE A 165 7.33 15.96 48.64
C ILE A 165 7.97 14.56 48.54
N VAL A 166 8.40 14.00 49.67
CA VAL A 166 9.13 12.72 49.79
C VAL A 166 8.21 11.58 50.26
N HIS A 167 7.25 11.85 51.17
CA HIS A 167 6.37 10.82 51.76
C HIS A 167 4.97 10.73 51.16
N GLU A 168 4.36 11.80 50.63
CA GLU A 168 2.99 11.72 50.10
C GLU A 168 2.89 11.17 48.66
N GLY A 169 4.00 10.85 48.01
CA GLY A 169 3.98 10.24 46.68
C GLY A 169 3.37 11.12 45.58
N ALA A 170 3.02 12.39 45.84
CA ALA A 170 2.33 13.27 44.88
C ALA A 170 3.12 13.48 43.58
N LEU A 171 4.45 13.59 43.65
CA LEU A 171 5.32 13.66 42.47
C LEU A 171 5.40 12.31 41.75
N LEU A 172 5.46 11.20 42.49
CA LEU A 172 5.51 9.85 41.92
C LEU A 172 4.18 9.46 41.23
N ASP A 173 3.06 9.82 41.86
CA ASP A 173 1.71 9.72 41.34
C ASP A 173 1.52 10.65 40.13
N GLY A 174 2.05 11.87 40.20
CA GLY A 174 2.17 12.78 39.06
C GLY A 174 2.93 12.20 37.88
N MET A 175 4.08 11.58 38.12
CA MET A 175 4.85 10.87 37.09
C MET A 175 4.13 9.64 36.57
N THR A 176 3.34 8.97 37.42
CA THR A 176 2.51 7.84 37.00
C THR A 176 1.40 8.31 36.06
N ARG A 177 0.71 9.41 36.39
CA ARG A 177 -0.25 10.05 35.47
C ARG A 177 0.39 10.50 34.18
N LEU A 178 1.58 11.09 34.23
CA LEU A 178 2.32 11.50 33.04
C LEU A 178 2.66 10.31 32.14
N ASN A 179 3.17 9.21 32.73
CA ASN A 179 3.44 7.96 32.03
C ASN A 179 2.17 7.41 31.37
N VAL A 180 1.06 7.36 32.10
CA VAL A 180 -0.24 6.91 31.56
C VAL A 180 -0.70 7.82 30.43
N ALA A 181 -0.56 9.14 30.56
CA ALA A 181 -0.95 10.10 29.51
C ALA A 181 -0.13 9.91 28.22
N ILE A 182 1.20 9.73 28.35
CA ILE A 182 2.09 9.46 27.20
C ILE A 182 1.70 8.13 26.54
N TYR A 183 1.45 7.10 27.34
CA TYR A 183 1.05 5.79 26.84
C TYR A 183 -0.31 5.82 26.11
N GLN A 184 -1.32 6.48 26.71
CA GLN A 184 -2.64 6.65 26.09
C GLN A 184 -2.55 7.42 24.78
N GLN A 185 -1.73 8.49 24.74
CA GLN A 185 -1.49 9.24 23.51
C GLN A 185 -0.84 8.37 22.43
N SER A 186 0.12 7.52 22.81
CA SER A 186 0.73 6.55 21.90
C SER A 186 -0.29 5.55 21.33
N LEU A 187 -1.22 5.06 22.15
CA LEU A 187 -2.27 4.15 21.68
C LEU A 187 -3.24 4.83 20.71
N GLN A 188 -3.65 6.06 21.02
CA GLN A 188 -4.52 6.84 20.13
C GLN A 188 -3.84 7.05 18.77
N GLN A 189 -2.55 7.31 18.76
CA GLN A 189 -1.76 7.45 17.53
C GLN A 189 -1.66 6.17 16.73
N ASN A 190 -1.40 5.03 17.38
CA ASN A 190 -1.42 3.74 16.70
C ASN A 190 -2.78 3.49 16.01
N ARG A 191 -3.89 3.82 16.67
CA ARG A 191 -5.23 3.74 16.07
C ARG A 191 -5.38 4.64 14.84
N ILE A 192 -4.92 5.89 14.92
CA ILE A 192 -4.94 6.83 13.78
C ILE A 192 -4.11 6.28 12.62
N MET A 193 -2.92 5.74 12.89
CA MET A 193 -2.08 5.11 11.87
C MET A 193 -2.77 3.93 11.18
N TYR A 194 -3.42 3.03 11.94
CA TYR A 194 -4.16 1.92 11.34
C TYR A 194 -5.30 2.40 10.43
N LEU A 195 -6.03 3.46 10.82
CA LEU A 195 -7.07 4.04 9.98
C LEU A 195 -6.51 4.66 8.70
N LEU A 196 -5.36 5.35 8.78
CA LEU A 196 -4.67 5.91 7.61
C LEU A 196 -4.24 4.79 6.65
N TYR A 197 -3.62 3.72 7.15
CA TYR A 197 -3.21 2.59 6.32
C TYR A 197 -4.40 1.87 5.69
N ALA A 198 -5.48 1.65 6.44
CA ALA A 198 -6.70 1.02 5.92
C ALA A 198 -7.35 1.87 4.81
N THR A 199 -7.41 3.19 5.01
CA THR A 199 -7.97 4.11 4.01
C THR A 199 -7.13 4.15 2.74
N LEU A 200 -5.80 4.19 2.88
CA LEU A 200 -4.88 4.12 1.73
C LEU A 200 -5.07 2.82 0.95
N LEU A 201 -5.12 1.68 1.64
CA LEU A 201 -5.34 0.38 1.01
C LEU A 201 -6.66 0.33 0.25
N LEU A 202 -7.74 0.84 0.84
CA LEU A 202 -9.05 0.90 0.21
C LEU A 202 -9.01 1.74 -1.07
N LEU A 203 -8.35 2.90 -1.05
CA LEU A 203 -8.21 3.77 -2.23
C LEU A 203 -7.42 3.09 -3.36
N VAL A 204 -6.35 2.37 -3.02
CA VAL A 204 -5.56 1.60 -3.99
C VAL A 204 -6.40 0.48 -4.62
N LEU A 205 -7.10 -0.30 -3.79
CA LEU A 205 -7.97 -1.38 -4.28
C LEU A 205 -9.11 -0.85 -5.16
N LEU A 206 -9.74 0.26 -4.76
CA LEU A 206 -10.77 0.91 -5.55
C LEU A 206 -10.23 1.44 -6.88
N GLY A 207 -9.01 1.99 -6.90
CA GLY A 207 -8.33 2.41 -8.12
C GLY A 207 -8.06 1.25 -9.08
N VAL A 208 -7.52 0.13 -8.56
CA VAL A 208 -7.29 -1.10 -9.36
C VAL A 208 -8.60 -1.64 -9.91
N TRP A 209 -9.64 -1.72 -9.08
CA TRP A 209 -10.97 -2.16 -9.48
C TRP A 209 -11.57 -1.26 -10.57
N LEU A 210 -11.42 0.06 -10.44
CA LEU A 210 -11.91 1.03 -11.41
C LEU A 210 -11.18 0.91 -12.77
N ILE A 211 -9.86 0.71 -12.76
CA ILE A 211 -9.07 0.46 -13.98
C ILE A 211 -9.54 -0.83 -14.65
N TRP A 212 -9.72 -1.89 -13.85
CA TRP A 212 -10.24 -3.14 -14.37
C TRP A 212 -11.61 -2.96 -15.01
N PHE A 213 -12.52 -2.26 -14.34
CA PHE A 213 -13.89 -2.06 -14.79
C PHE A 213 -14.00 -1.14 -16.03
N LEU A 214 -13.30 0.00 -16.05
CA LEU A 214 -13.42 1.00 -17.11
C LEU A 214 -12.54 0.71 -18.34
N LYS A 215 -11.42 0.01 -18.17
CA LYS A 215 -10.43 -0.21 -19.25
C LYS A 215 -10.25 -1.68 -19.58
N LEU A 216 -9.95 -2.53 -18.60
CA LEU A 216 -9.55 -3.92 -18.89
C LEU A 216 -10.73 -4.77 -19.37
N ARG A 217 -11.89 -4.68 -18.71
CA ARG A 217 -13.10 -5.42 -19.10
C ARG A 217 -13.55 -5.13 -20.54
N PRO A 218 -13.81 -3.87 -20.94
CA PRO A 218 -14.24 -3.58 -22.31
C PRO A 218 -13.15 -3.88 -23.35
N LEU A 219 -11.87 -3.75 -22.99
CA LEU A 219 -10.76 -4.13 -23.86
C LEU A 219 -10.75 -5.63 -24.14
N SER A 220 -10.99 -6.46 -23.12
CA SER A 220 -11.11 -7.92 -23.27
C SER A 220 -12.23 -8.28 -24.25
N GLU A 221 -13.41 -7.66 -24.08
CA GLU A 221 -14.56 -7.91 -24.96
C GLU A 221 -14.27 -7.49 -26.41
N GLN A 222 -13.54 -6.38 -26.61
CA GLN A 222 -13.11 -5.95 -27.94
C GLN A 222 -12.13 -6.94 -28.57
N LEU A 223 -11.13 -7.41 -27.82
CA LEU A 223 -10.17 -8.39 -28.30
C LEU A 223 -10.84 -9.69 -28.73
N ASP A 224 -11.83 -10.17 -27.97
CA ASP A 224 -12.60 -11.36 -28.33
C ASP A 224 -13.42 -11.16 -29.61
N ASN A 225 -13.98 -9.97 -29.81
CA ASN A 225 -14.71 -9.63 -31.04
C ASN A 225 -13.77 -9.56 -32.24
N TYR A 226 -12.59 -8.94 -32.10
CA TYR A 226 -11.59 -8.89 -33.16
C TYR A 226 -11.08 -10.29 -33.51
N ALA A 227 -10.82 -11.14 -32.52
CA ALA A 227 -10.40 -12.52 -32.75
C ALA A 227 -11.47 -13.31 -33.54
N ARG A 228 -12.75 -13.15 -33.20
CA ARG A 228 -13.86 -13.78 -33.93
C ARG A 228 -14.00 -13.28 -35.36
N GLU A 229 -13.86 -11.98 -35.58
CA GLU A 229 -13.93 -11.41 -36.93
C GLU A 229 -12.75 -11.86 -37.80
N LEU A 230 -11.54 -11.87 -37.25
CA LEU A 230 -10.36 -12.40 -37.92
C LEU A 230 -10.53 -13.87 -38.31
N ALA A 231 -11.05 -14.70 -37.41
CA ALA A 231 -11.34 -16.10 -37.70
C ALA A 231 -12.35 -16.23 -38.86
N ARG A 232 -13.44 -15.45 -38.83
CA ARG A 232 -14.46 -15.47 -39.89
C ARG A 232 -13.90 -15.02 -41.25
N GLN A 233 -13.07 -13.97 -41.27
CA GLN A 233 -12.42 -13.51 -42.49
C GLN A 233 -11.45 -14.55 -43.04
N ASN A 234 -10.73 -15.24 -42.15
CA ASN A 234 -9.86 -16.34 -42.54
C ASN A 234 -10.68 -17.48 -43.17
N ASP A 235 -11.78 -17.91 -42.56
CA ASP A 235 -12.65 -18.96 -43.12
C ASP A 235 -13.17 -18.59 -44.51
N VAL A 236 -13.57 -17.33 -44.71
CA VAL A 236 -14.01 -16.83 -46.03
C VAL A 236 -12.88 -16.83 -47.05
N LEU A 237 -11.67 -16.42 -46.65
CA LEU A 237 -10.50 -16.43 -47.52
C LEU A 237 -10.11 -17.86 -47.91
N ILE A 238 -10.08 -18.77 -46.93
CA ILE A 238 -9.85 -20.20 -47.15
C ILE A 238 -10.86 -20.71 -48.16
N PHE A 239 -12.16 -20.53 -47.91
CA PHE A 239 -13.22 -20.99 -48.82
C PHE A 239 -13.05 -20.45 -50.24
N ARG A 240 -12.74 -19.15 -50.40
CA ARG A 240 -12.51 -18.54 -51.72
C ARG A 240 -11.24 -19.06 -52.41
N SER A 241 -10.22 -19.43 -51.65
CA SER A 241 -8.97 -19.98 -52.20
C SER A 241 -9.06 -21.47 -52.51
N THR A 242 -9.97 -22.20 -51.88
CA THR A 242 -10.10 -23.66 -52.01
C THR A 242 -11.31 -24.12 -52.81
N HIS A 243 -12.29 -23.25 -53.08
CA HIS A 243 -13.50 -23.59 -53.83
C HIS A 243 -13.65 -22.75 -55.11
N ASP A 244 -14.28 -23.33 -56.13
CA ASP A 244 -14.62 -22.64 -57.37
C ASP A 244 -15.82 -21.70 -57.16
N PRO A 245 -15.76 -20.42 -57.58
CA PRO A 245 -16.81 -19.44 -57.27
C PRO A 245 -18.14 -19.69 -57.99
N LEU A 246 -18.15 -20.42 -59.12
CA LEU A 246 -19.36 -20.70 -59.89
C LEU A 246 -20.06 -21.95 -59.36
N THR A 247 -19.31 -23.03 -59.15
CA THR A 247 -19.83 -24.36 -58.81
C THR A 247 -19.81 -24.68 -57.32
N ARG A 248 -19.04 -23.92 -56.52
CA ARG A 248 -18.73 -24.17 -55.10
C ARG A 248 -18.12 -25.53 -54.80
N LEU A 249 -17.64 -26.26 -55.80
CA LEU A 249 -16.85 -27.48 -55.59
C LEU A 249 -15.41 -27.13 -55.20
N PRO A 250 -14.66 -28.05 -54.55
CA PRO A 250 -13.22 -27.91 -54.38
C PRO A 250 -12.56 -27.56 -55.70
N ASN A 251 -11.78 -26.49 -55.71
CA ASN A 251 -11.05 -26.07 -56.89
C ASN A 251 -9.78 -26.93 -57.07
N ARG A 252 -9.02 -26.61 -58.11
CA ARG A 252 -7.79 -27.36 -58.43
C ARG A 252 -6.73 -27.34 -57.31
N VAL A 253 -6.67 -26.28 -56.50
CA VAL A 253 -5.73 -26.19 -55.37
C VAL A 253 -6.10 -27.23 -54.32
N MET A 254 -7.36 -27.21 -53.86
CA MET A 254 -7.86 -28.17 -52.87
C MET A 254 -7.84 -29.61 -53.39
N PHE A 255 -8.14 -29.82 -54.67
CA PHE A 255 -8.01 -31.12 -55.33
C PHE A 255 -6.58 -31.67 -55.27
N ASN A 256 -5.57 -30.83 -55.57
CA ASN A 256 -4.17 -31.25 -55.54
C ASN A 256 -3.70 -31.53 -54.09
N GLU A 257 -4.14 -30.74 -53.12
CA GLU A 257 -3.85 -30.97 -51.70
C GLU A 257 -4.44 -32.30 -51.23
N ALA A 258 -5.71 -32.57 -51.55
CA ALA A 258 -6.38 -33.84 -51.24
C ALA A 258 -5.65 -35.03 -51.90
N LEU A 259 -5.26 -34.89 -53.17
CA LEU A 259 -4.51 -35.91 -53.91
C LEU A 259 -3.14 -36.19 -53.28
N ALA A 260 -2.46 -35.17 -52.74
CA ALA A 260 -1.18 -35.34 -52.05
C ALA A 260 -1.32 -36.08 -50.71
N THR A 261 -2.47 -35.97 -50.03
CA THR A 261 -2.77 -36.69 -48.79
C THR A 261 -3.30 -38.12 -49.01
N LEU A 262 -3.73 -38.45 -50.23
CA LEU A 262 -4.21 -39.78 -50.64
C LEU A 262 -3.05 -40.79 -50.69
N SER A 263 -2.75 -41.41 -49.55
CA SER A 263 -1.64 -42.37 -49.37
C SER A 263 -2.08 -43.84 -49.29
N GLN A 264 -3.37 -44.14 -49.49
CA GLN A 264 -3.89 -45.50 -49.34
C GLN A 264 -3.79 -46.32 -50.64
N PRO A 265 -3.21 -47.54 -50.60
CA PRO A 265 -3.21 -48.47 -51.72
C PRO A 265 -4.64 -48.81 -52.15
N GLY A 266 -4.94 -48.67 -53.44
CA GLY A 266 -6.27 -48.97 -54.01
C GLY A 266 -7.16 -47.76 -54.30
N SER A 267 -6.65 -46.53 -54.12
CA SER A 267 -7.37 -45.30 -54.49
C SER A 267 -7.47 -45.14 -56.02
N GLY A 268 -8.62 -44.69 -56.51
CA GLY A 268 -8.87 -44.44 -57.94
C GLY A 268 -9.28 -42.99 -58.23
N LEU A 269 -8.88 -42.45 -59.38
CA LEU A 269 -9.23 -41.11 -59.83
C LEU A 269 -10.17 -41.17 -61.03
N PHE A 270 -11.32 -40.50 -60.92
CA PHE A 270 -12.26 -40.31 -62.02
C PHE A 270 -12.11 -38.89 -62.58
N LEU A 271 -11.87 -38.78 -63.89
CA LEU A 271 -11.86 -37.51 -64.60
C LEU A 271 -13.13 -37.46 -65.47
N LEU A 272 -13.99 -36.48 -65.19
CA LEU A 272 -15.31 -36.33 -65.81
C LEU A 272 -15.33 -35.05 -66.65
N ASP A 273 -15.93 -35.10 -67.84
CA ASP A 273 -16.14 -33.94 -68.72
C ASP A 273 -17.60 -33.91 -69.20
N LEU A 274 -18.12 -32.71 -69.50
CA LEU A 274 -19.49 -32.53 -69.98
C LEU A 274 -19.53 -32.61 -71.51
N ASP A 275 -20.16 -33.68 -72.02
CA ASP A 275 -20.33 -33.87 -73.46
C ASP A 275 -21.05 -32.70 -74.13
N ARG A 276 -20.45 -32.21 -75.23
CA ARG A 276 -21.01 -31.14 -76.09
C ARG A 276 -21.33 -29.84 -75.35
N PHE A 277 -20.71 -29.55 -74.20
CA PHE A 277 -20.96 -28.34 -73.42
C PHE A 277 -20.83 -27.03 -74.23
N LYS A 278 -19.86 -26.97 -75.16
CA LYS A 278 -19.71 -25.82 -76.08
C LYS A 278 -20.97 -25.54 -76.91
N SER A 279 -21.71 -26.58 -77.32
CA SER A 279 -22.96 -26.41 -78.08
C SER A 279 -24.05 -25.74 -77.24
N ILE A 280 -24.07 -25.98 -75.92
CA ILE A 280 -24.99 -25.32 -75.00
C ILE A 280 -24.66 -23.83 -74.92
N ASN A 281 -23.39 -23.47 -74.76
CA ASN A 281 -22.93 -22.09 -74.75
C ASN A 281 -23.23 -21.36 -76.07
N ASP A 282 -22.95 -21.99 -77.20
CA ASP A 282 -23.11 -21.39 -78.53
C ASP A 282 -24.59 -21.20 -78.90
N THR A 283 -25.49 -22.05 -78.38
CA THR A 283 -26.94 -22.01 -78.69
C THR A 283 -27.76 -21.17 -77.72
N PHE A 284 -27.45 -21.23 -76.42
CA PHE A 284 -28.26 -20.63 -75.35
C PHE A 284 -27.52 -19.54 -74.57
N GLY A 285 -26.27 -19.24 -74.94
CA GLY A 285 -25.42 -18.24 -74.31
C GLY A 285 -24.72 -18.75 -73.05
N HIS A 286 -23.69 -18.01 -72.62
CA HIS A 286 -22.85 -18.38 -71.48
C HIS A 286 -23.62 -18.53 -70.16
N GLN A 287 -24.68 -17.75 -69.94
CA GLN A 287 -25.51 -17.88 -68.74
C GLN A 287 -26.20 -19.25 -68.65
N ALA A 288 -26.61 -19.84 -69.78
CA ALA A 288 -27.19 -21.17 -69.81
C ALA A 288 -26.13 -22.26 -69.57
N GLY A 289 -24.89 -22.05 -70.03
CA GLY A 289 -23.77 -22.92 -69.70
C GLY A 289 -23.41 -22.88 -68.22
N ASP A 290 -23.37 -21.70 -67.61
CA ASP A 290 -23.13 -21.52 -66.18
C ASP A 290 -24.20 -22.25 -65.34
N ALA A 291 -25.48 -22.14 -65.73
CA ALA A 291 -26.57 -22.86 -65.08
C ALA A 291 -26.42 -24.39 -65.21
N ALA A 292 -25.98 -24.88 -66.36
CA ALA A 292 -25.71 -26.30 -66.56
C ALA A 292 -24.52 -26.81 -65.71
N LEU A 293 -23.46 -26.01 -65.58
CA LEU A 293 -22.31 -26.31 -64.69
C LEU A 293 -22.72 -26.35 -63.22
N ILE A 294 -23.52 -25.37 -62.75
CA ILE A 294 -24.05 -25.33 -61.39
C ILE A 294 -24.88 -26.58 -61.10
N GLU A 295 -25.77 -26.97 -62.01
CA GLU A 295 -26.64 -28.13 -61.81
C GLU A 295 -25.84 -29.45 -61.86
N PHE A 296 -24.84 -29.56 -62.73
CA PHE A 296 -23.92 -30.70 -62.74
C PHE A 296 -23.15 -30.81 -61.42
N ALA A 297 -22.55 -29.71 -60.96
CA ALA A 297 -21.82 -29.65 -59.70
C ALA A 297 -22.70 -29.99 -58.49
N ARG A 298 -23.95 -29.52 -58.47
CA ARG A 298 -24.93 -29.83 -57.42
C ARG A 298 -25.26 -31.33 -57.37
N ARG A 299 -25.41 -31.99 -58.52
CA ARG A 299 -25.65 -33.44 -58.60
C ARG A 299 -24.43 -34.23 -58.14
N LEU A 300 -23.24 -33.85 -58.61
CA LEU A 300 -21.98 -34.48 -58.22
C LEU A 300 -21.74 -34.35 -56.70
N GLY A 301 -21.95 -33.15 -56.15
CA GLY A 301 -21.83 -32.88 -54.71
C GLY A 301 -22.77 -33.74 -53.87
N ARG A 302 -24.02 -33.90 -54.32
CA ARG A 302 -25.04 -34.70 -53.64
C ARG A 302 -24.73 -36.20 -53.67
N ASP A 303 -24.35 -36.72 -54.83
CA ASP A 303 -24.31 -38.17 -55.06
C ASP A 303 -22.92 -38.77 -54.82
N CYS A 304 -21.86 -37.95 -54.79
CA CYS A 304 -20.47 -38.41 -54.67
C CYS A 304 -19.65 -37.80 -53.51
N LEU A 305 -20.06 -36.68 -52.93
CA LEU A 305 -19.30 -35.94 -51.88
C LEU A 305 -20.06 -35.85 -50.54
N ALA A 306 -21.13 -36.63 -50.36
CA ALA A 306 -22.05 -36.52 -49.22
C ALA A 306 -21.43 -36.83 -47.83
N ASP A 307 -20.29 -37.53 -47.77
CA ASP A 307 -19.62 -37.91 -46.52
C ASP A 307 -18.53 -36.92 -46.03
N GLU A 308 -18.20 -35.87 -46.81
CA GLU A 308 -17.15 -34.88 -46.44
C GLU A 308 -17.70 -33.49 -46.03
N ILE A 309 -19.02 -33.27 -46.03
CA ILE A 309 -19.66 -31.96 -45.72
C ILE A 309 -20.61 -32.05 -44.50
N ALA A 310 -20.24 -32.84 -43.48
CA ALA A 310 -20.95 -32.90 -42.20
C ALA A 310 -20.16 -32.24 -41.06
#